data_AF-A0A7V3CCA1-F1
#
_entry.id   AF-A0A7V3CCA1-F1
#
_cell.length_a   1.000
_cell.length_b   1.000
_cell.length_c   1.000
_cell.angle_alpha   90.00
_cell.angle_beta   90.00
_cell.angle_gamma   90.00
#
_symmetry.space_group_name_H-M   'P 1'
#
loop_
_entity.id
_entity.type
_entity.pdbx_description
1 polymer ?
#
loop_
_entity_poly.entity_id
_entity_poly.type
_entity_poly.pdbx_seq_one_letter_code
_entity_poly.pdbx_strand_id
1 'polypeptide(L)' 'LFSCLGRGAQLYGEPNHDSRVFRRFVGEVPLGGFFCNGEIGPVHGRTYLHGYTSSFGIFRSLSKE' A
#
# COMPACT_ATOMS: atom_id res chain seq x y z
N LEU A 1 3.63 4.32 0.31
CA LEU A 1 2.67 3.37 0.92
C LEU A 1 1.43 4.14 1.34
N PHE A 2 0.33 3.93 0.63
CA PHE A 2 -0.98 4.49 0.94
C PHE A 2 -1.83 3.34 1.45
N SER A 3 -2.05 3.24 2.76
CA SER A 3 -2.73 2.08 3.38
C SER A 3 -4.09 2.50 3.92
N CYS A 4 -5.14 1.74 3.63
CA CYS A 4 -6.48 2.03 4.12
C CYS A 4 -6.60 1.80 5.63
N LEU A 5 -7.48 2.57 6.29
CA LEU A 5 -7.76 2.43 7.73
C LEU A 5 -8.31 1.06 8.13
N GLY A 6 -8.87 0.28 7.19
CA GLY A 6 -9.26 -1.11 7.43
C GLY A 6 -8.08 -2.07 7.62
N ARG A 7 -6.84 -1.66 7.30
CA ARG A 7 -5.63 -2.47 7.47
C ARG A 7 -4.94 -2.22 8.82
N GLY A 8 -3.73 -2.77 8.97
CA GLY A 8 -2.90 -2.59 10.16
C GLY A 8 -3.12 -3.68 11.21
N ALA A 9 -2.75 -3.38 12.46
CA ALA A 9 -2.68 -4.38 13.52
C ALA A 9 -4.03 -5.06 13.82
N GLN A 10 -5.16 -4.36 13.63
CA GLN A 10 -6.48 -4.96 13.82
C GLN A 10 -6.81 -6.03 12.77
N LEU A 11 -6.33 -5.87 11.54
CA LEU A 11 -6.52 -6.84 10.47
C LEU A 11 -5.50 -7.99 10.54
N TYR A 12 -4.23 -7.66 10.80
CA TYR A 12 -3.12 -8.62 10.69
C TYR A 12 -2.67 -9.22 12.01
N GLY A 13 -3.14 -8.71 13.15
CA GLY A 13 -2.68 -9.10 14.48
C GLY A 13 -1.30 -8.56 14.88
N GLU A 14 -0.66 -7.77 14.01
CA GLU A 14 0.69 -7.25 14.21
C GLU A 14 0.89 -5.87 13.57
N PRO A 15 1.72 -4.99 14.15
CA PRO A 15 2.05 -3.71 13.54
C PRO A 15 2.92 -3.89 12.29
N ASN A 16 2.93 -2.87 11.44
CA ASN A 16 3.88 -2.73 10.32
C ASN A 16 3.84 -3.85 9.25
N HIS A 17 2.74 -4.60 9.15
CA HIS A 17 2.61 -5.69 8.17
C HIS A 17 2.95 -5.25 6.74
N ASP A 18 2.25 -4.24 6.22
CA ASP A 18 2.43 -3.78 4.83
C ASP A 18 3.87 -3.29 4.56
N SER A 19 4.49 -2.59 5.51
CA SER A 19 5.82 -2.03 5.36
C SER A 19 6.93 -3.08 5.50
N ARG A 20 6.70 -4.14 6.28
CA ARG A 20 7.57 -5.33 6.36
C ARG A 20 7.45 -6.19 5.10
N VAL A 21 6.23 -6.43 4.63
CA VAL A 21 5.98 -7.17 3.38
C VAL A 21 6.63 -6.43 2.20
N PHE A 22 6.46 -5.10 2.11
CA PHE A 22 7.11 -4.30 1.07
C PHE A 22 8.64 -4.49 1.08
N ARG A 23 9.29 -4.36 2.23
CA ARG A 23 10.75 -4.54 2.36
C ARG A 23 11.21 -5.95 1.98
N ARG A 24 10.42 -6.98 2.27
CA ARG A 24 10.72 -8.36 1.87
C ARG A 24 10.80 -8.51 0.34
N PHE A 25 9.97 -7.79 -0.41
CA PHE A 25 9.90 -7.92 -1.87
C PHE A 25 10.72 -6.87 -2.63
N VAL A 26 10.80 -5.64 -2.13
CA VAL A 26 11.43 -4.50 -2.83
C VAL A 26 12.80 -4.16 -2.24
N GLY A 27 13.10 -4.60 -1.02
CA GLY A 27 14.33 -4.29 -0.30
C GLY A 27 14.21 -3.08 0.64
N GLU A 28 15.33 -2.77 1.30
CA GLU A 28 15.45 -1.66 2.26
C GLU A 28 15.64 -0.31 1.54
N VAL A 29 14.57 0.16 0.90
CA VAL A 29 14.50 1.51 0.30
C VAL A 29 13.66 2.45 1.17
N PRO A 30 13.91 3.77 1.14
CA PRO A 30 13.08 4.74 1.85
C PRO A 30 11.60 4.57 1.50
N LEU A 31 10.77 4.33 2.51
CA LEU A 31 9.34 4.10 2.36
C LEU A 31 8.57 5.18 3.11
N GLY A 32 7.92 6.07 2.36
CA GLY A 32 7.02 7.11 2.89
C GLY A 32 5.56 6.92 2.47
N GLY A 33 4.64 7.65 3.09
CA GLY A 33 3.23 7.70 2.72
C GLY A 33 2.30 8.14 3.85
N PHE A 34 1.01 7.82 3.75
CA PHE A 34 -0.04 8.18 4.72
C PHE A 34 -1.20 7.18 4.72
N PHE A 35 -2.11 7.31 5.69
CA PHE A 35 -3.31 6.49 5.78
C PHE A 35 -4.46 7.05 4.93
N CYS A 36 -5.28 6.15 4.37
CA CYS A 36 -6.39 6.46 3.48
C CYS A 36 -7.71 5.87 4.00
N ASN A 37 -8.85 6.36 3.53
CA ASN A 37 -10.17 5.82 3.90
C ASN A 37 -10.86 5.10 2.72
N GLY A 38 -10.12 4.20 2.09
CA GLY A 38 -10.60 3.38 0.98
C GLY A 38 -10.03 3.78 -0.38
N GLU A 39 -10.27 2.90 -1.35
CA GLU A 39 -9.89 3.07 -2.75
C GLU A 39 -11.11 2.92 -3.64
N ILE A 40 -11.29 3.82 -4.61
CA ILE A 40 -12.38 3.74 -5.58
C ILE A 40 -11.89 2.95 -6.79
N GLY A 41 -12.51 1.82 -7.09
CA GLY A 41 -12.08 0.95 -8.20
C GLY A 41 -13.16 0.01 -8.72
N PRO A 42 -13.07 -0.44 -9.99
CA PRO A 42 -14.08 -1.29 -10.60
C PRO A 42 -13.97 -2.76 -10.19
N VAL A 43 -15.10 -3.44 -10.05
CA VAL A 43 -15.23 -4.92 -10.01
C VAL A 43 -16.37 -5.32 -10.94
N HIS A 44 -16.09 -6.18 -11.92
CA HIS A 44 -17.08 -6.63 -12.92
C HIS A 44 -17.91 -5.48 -13.54
N GLY A 45 -17.24 -4.38 -13.93
CA GLY A 45 -17.88 -3.24 -14.59
C GLY A 45 -18.68 -2.31 -13.67
N ARG A 46 -18.63 -2.49 -12.35
CA ARG A 46 -19.26 -1.59 -11.36
C ARG A 46 -18.20 -0.97 -10.45
N THR A 47 -18.39 0.29 -10.08
CA THR A 47 -17.50 1.00 -9.14
C THR A 47 -17.79 0.59 -7.71
N TYR A 48 -16.74 0.29 -6.94
CA TYR A 48 -16.82 -0.01 -5.50
C TYR A 48 -15.84 0.85 -4.72
N LEU A 49 -16.15 1.03 -3.43
CA LEU A 49 -15.20 1.53 -2.44
C LEU A 49 -14.57 0.35 -1.70
N HIS A 50 -13.26 0.18 -1.87
CA HIS A 50 -12.49 -0.91 -1.27
C HIS A 50 -11.83 -0.44 0.03
N GLY A 51 -12.30 -0.94 1.18
CA GLY A 51 -11.83 -0.49 2.50
C GLY A 51 -10.53 -1.11 3.01
N TYR A 52 -10.01 -2.14 2.34
CA TYR A 52 -8.88 -2.96 2.81
C TYR A 52 -7.70 -2.98 1.83
N THR A 53 -7.53 -1.94 1.01
CA THR A 53 -6.46 -1.86 0.01
C THR A 53 -5.20 -1.21 0.56
N SER A 54 -4.10 -1.47 -0.14
CA SER A 54 -2.83 -0.78 0.07
C SER A 54 -2.13 -0.60 -1.27
N SER A 55 -1.71 0.63 -1.55
CA SER A 55 -1.16 1.02 -2.84
C SER A 55 0.24 1.62 -2.69
N PHE A 56 1.10 1.35 -3.67
CA PHE A 56 2.49 1.80 -3.69
C PHE A 56 2.77 2.56 -4.98
N GLY A 57 3.31 3.78 -4.85
CA GLY A 57 4.04 4.43 -5.93
C GLY A 57 5.51 4.06 -5.83
N ILE A 58 6.10 3.53 -6.90
CA ILE A 58 7.50 3.11 -6.96
C ILE A 58 8.20 3.95 -8.02
N PHE A 59 9.32 4.57 -7.63
CA PHE A 59 10.14 5.38 -8.51
C PHE A 59 11.51 4.75 -8.60
N ARG A 60 12.10 4.81 -9.79
CA ARG A 60 13.51 4.47 -10.00
C ARG A 60 14.29 5.73 -10.33
N SER A 61 15.58 5.74 -10.04
CA SER A 61 16.46 6.75 -10.62
C SER A 61 16.40 6.67 -12.15
N LEU A 62 16.50 7.83 -12.79
CA LEU A 62 16.91 7.87 -14.20
C LEU A 62 18.36 7.37 -14.27
N SER A 63 18.67 6.54 -15.25
CA SER A 63 20.05 6.19 -15.56
C SER A 63 20.76 7.47 -15.99
N LYS A 64 21.93 7.75 -15.41
CA LYS A 64 22.85 8.70 -16.04
C LYS A 64 23.52 7.94 -17.20
N GLU A 65 23.38 8.45 -18.41
CA GLU A 65 24.30 8.09 -19.52
C GLU A 65 25.74 8.41 -19.12
#